data_AF-A0AA96GE90-F1
#
_entry.id   AF-A0AA96GE90-F1
#
_cell.length_a   1.000
_cell.length_b   1.000
_cell.length_c   1.000
_cell.angle_alpha   90.00
_cell.angle_beta   90.00
_cell.angle_gamma   90.00
#
_symmetry.space_group_name_H-M   'P 1'
#
loop_
_entity.id
_entity.type
_entity.pdbx_description
1 polymer ?
#
loop_
_entity_poly.entity_id
_entity_poly.type
_entity_poly.pdbx_seq_one_letter_code
_entity_poly.pdbx_strand_id
1 'polypeptide(L)' 'MNHDNTPEEPNDSKLNDAEDPKVVSPKKIKKELSVVSLPHDNDVMAQEMADLFDEDRVTHKHGNAEPEKD' A
#
# COMPACT_ATOMS: atom_id res chain seq x y z
N MET A 1 24.65 7.56 20.10
CA MET A 1 25.24 7.09 18.84
C MET A 1 24.16 6.34 18.07
N ASN A 2 23.83 6.88 16.89
CA ASN A 2 23.23 6.29 15.69
C ASN A 2 21.94 5.46 15.84
N HIS A 3 20.81 6.07 15.47
CA HIS A 3 19.68 5.34 14.93
C HIS A 3 19.81 5.38 13.40
N ASP A 4 20.37 4.31 12.84
CA ASP A 4 20.32 4.05 11.41
C ASP A 4 18.86 3.75 11.02
N ASN A 5 18.17 4.75 10.47
CA ASN A 5 16.86 4.58 9.86
C ASN A 5 17.05 3.97 8.47
N THR A 6 17.16 2.65 8.40
CA THR A 6 16.87 1.90 7.17
C THR A 6 15.36 1.64 7.11
N PRO A 7 14.62 2.16 6.11
CA PRO A 7 13.27 1.70 5.85
C PRO A 7 13.36 0.28 5.27
N GLU A 8 13.08 -0.73 6.07
CA GLU A 8 12.83 -2.09 5.58
C GLU A 8 11.53 -2.08 4.77
N GLU A 9 11.62 -2.47 3.50
CA GLU A 9 10.45 -2.76 2.68
C GLU A 9 9.69 -3.96 3.27
N PRO A 10 8.35 -3.93 3.36
CA PRO A 10 7.60 -5.05 3.89
C PRO A 10 7.58 -6.17 2.85
N ASN A 11 8.27 -7.25 3.21
CA ASN A 11 8.36 -8.49 2.45
C ASN A 11 7.23 -9.46 2.90
N ASP A 12 5.97 -9.15 2.58
CA ASP A 12 4.84 -10.04 2.91
C ASP A 12 4.51 -10.99 1.75
N SER A 13 5.40 -11.95 1.55
CA SER A 13 5.09 -13.19 0.83
C SER A 13 4.67 -14.28 1.82
N LYS A 14 3.38 -14.40 2.16
CA LYS A 14 2.85 -15.69 2.62
C LYS A 14 1.35 -15.89 2.33
N LEU A 15 1.08 -16.97 1.61
CA LEU A 15 -0.22 -17.48 1.18
C LEU A 15 -1.15 -17.81 2.35
N ASN A 16 -2.44 -17.48 2.19
CA ASN A 16 -3.52 -18.18 2.87
C ASN A 16 -4.46 -18.76 1.80
N ASP A 17 -4.43 -20.09 1.69
CA ASP A 17 -5.36 -20.92 0.92
C ASP A 17 -6.78 -20.76 1.49
N ALA A 18 -7.64 -20.08 0.74
CA ALA A 18 -9.09 -20.21 0.85
C ALA A 18 -9.56 -20.93 -0.41
N GLU A 19 -10.16 -22.10 -0.24
CA GLU A 19 -10.74 -22.93 -1.31
C GLU A 19 -11.85 -22.15 -2.05
N ASP A 20 -11.47 -21.45 -3.13
CA ASP A 20 -12.41 -20.82 -4.06
C ASP A 20 -13.07 -21.91 -4.94
N PRO A 21 -14.41 -21.94 -5.08
CA PRO A 21 -15.06 -22.84 -6.03
C PRO A 21 -14.51 -22.52 -7.42
N LYS A 22 -13.92 -23.53 -8.07
CA LYS A 22 -13.25 -23.47 -9.37
C LYS A 22 -14.19 -22.96 -10.47
N VAL A 23 -14.46 -21.66 -10.49
CA VAL A 23 -14.91 -20.96 -11.68
C VAL A 23 -13.69 -20.90 -12.57
N VAL A 24 -13.68 -21.72 -13.61
CA VAL A 24 -12.69 -21.65 -14.69
C VAL A 24 -12.96 -20.36 -15.47
N SER A 25 -12.67 -19.23 -14.84
CA SER A 25 -12.64 -17.94 -15.53
C SER A 25 -11.46 -17.99 -16.52
N PRO A 26 -11.63 -17.50 -17.75
CA PRO A 26 -10.53 -17.42 -18.71
C PRO A 26 -9.37 -16.72 -18.01
N LYS A 27 -8.15 -17.27 -18.12
CA LYS A 27 -6.93 -16.74 -17.49
C LYS A 27 -6.98 -15.21 -17.58
N LYS A 28 -7.21 -14.54 -16.45
CA LYS A 28 -7.19 -13.08 -16.40
C LYS A 28 -5.75 -12.69 -16.72
N ILE A 29 -5.48 -12.43 -18.00
CA ILE A 29 -4.20 -11.92 -18.46
C ILE A 29 -4.01 -10.63 -17.67
N LYS A 30 -3.06 -10.63 -16.74
CA LYS A 30 -2.73 -9.45 -15.96
C LYS A 30 -2.17 -8.44 -16.96
N LYS A 31 -2.97 -7.43 -17.30
CA LYS A 31 -2.55 -6.33 -18.15
C LYS A 31 -1.69 -5.43 -17.28
N GLU A 32 -0.38 -5.66 -17.29
CA GLU A 32 0.58 -4.79 -16.64
C GLU A 32 0.60 -3.45 -17.39
N LEU A 33 0.53 -2.35 -16.64
CA LEU A 33 0.63 -1.01 -17.20
C LEU A 33 2.11 -0.71 -17.41
N SER A 34 2.48 -0.26 -18.62
CA SER A 34 3.81 0.25 -18.88
C SER A 34 3.95 1.60 -18.17
N VAL A 35 4.75 1.62 -17.10
CA VAL A 35 5.06 2.85 -16.36
C VAL A 35 6.30 3.48 -16.97
N VAL A 36 6.18 4.73 -17.41
CA VAL A 36 7.30 5.58 -17.84
C VAL A 36 7.42 6.70 -16.82
N SER A 37 8.54 6.77 -16.12
CA SER A 37 8.81 7.83 -15.15
C SER A 37 9.31 9.09 -15.85
N LEU A 38 8.61 10.20 -15.62
CA LEU A 38 9.04 11.54 -15.98
C LEU A 38 9.87 12.15 -14.83
N PRO A 39 10.72 13.15 -15.13
CA PRO A 39 11.41 13.90 -14.09
C PRO A 39 10.41 14.56 -13.14
N HIS A 40 10.59 14.36 -11.83
CA HIS A 40 9.74 14.89 -10.74
C HIS A 40 8.35 14.28 -10.59
N ASP A 41 8.02 13.16 -11.26
CA ASP A 41 6.72 12.50 -11.09
C ASP A 41 6.39 12.20 -9.62
N ASN A 42 7.38 11.76 -8.85
CA ASN A 42 7.19 11.48 -7.42
C ASN A 42 6.82 12.73 -6.61
N ASP A 43 7.39 13.89 -6.96
CA ASP A 43 7.13 15.14 -6.24
C ASP A 43 5.72 15.65 -6.56
N VAL A 44 5.30 15.56 -7.82
CA VAL A 44 3.94 15.91 -8.26
C VAL A 44 2.92 14.98 -7.60
N MET A 45 3.15 13.67 -7.65
CA MET A 45 2.27 12.69 -6.99
C MET A 45 2.19 12.89 -5.48
N ALA A 46 3.33 13.20 -4.83
CA ALA A 46 3.38 13.46 -3.40
C ALA A 46 2.60 14.72 -3.02
N GLN A 47 2.71 15.78 -3.82
CA GLN A 47 1.96 17.02 -3.61
C GLN A 47 0.44 16.74 -3.71
N GLU A 48 0.01 16.06 -4.77
CA GLU A 48 -1.41 15.71 -4.93
C GLU A 48 -1.91 14.85 -3.76
N MET A 49 -1.14 13.85 -3.30
CA MET A 49 -1.51 13.03 -2.13
C MET A 49 -1.58 13.84 -0.82
N ALA A 50 -0.71 14.83 -0.64
CA ALA A 50 -0.75 15.71 0.53
C ALA A 50 -2.02 16.57 0.55
N ASP A 51 -2.40 17.11 -0.61
CA ASP A 51 -3.62 17.92 -0.76
C ASP A 51 -4.87 17.10 -0.41
N LEU A 52 -4.96 15.84 -0.88
CA LEU A 52 -6.07 14.95 -0.52
C LEU A 52 -6.15 14.64 0.98
N PHE A 53 -5.01 14.48 1.66
CA PHE A 53 -4.98 14.22 3.10
C PHE A 53 -5.42 15.42 3.93
N ASP A 54 -5.04 16.63 3.52
CA ASP A 54 -5.40 17.85 4.24
C ASP A 54 -6.88 18.23 4.04
N GLU A 55 -7.44 17.92 2.87
CA GLU A 55 -8.88 18.10 2.58
C GLU A 55 -9.77 17.08 3.30
N ASP A 56 -9.34 15.81 3.45
CA ASP A 56 -10.11 14.72 4.10
C ASP A 56 -9.61 14.39 5.51
N ARG A 57 -9.23 15.40 6.31
CA ARG A 57 -8.93 15.21 7.73
C ARG A 57 -10.18 14.85 8.52
N VAL A 58 -10.56 13.58 8.51
CA VAL A 58 -11.59 13.06 9.40
C VAL A 58 -10.98 12.80 10.77
N THR A 59 -11.41 13.55 11.79
CA THR A 59 -11.04 13.29 13.19
C THR A 59 -11.80 12.08 13.72
N HIS A 60 -11.57 10.91 13.16
CA HIS A 60 -12.09 9.69 13.74
C HIS A 60 -11.48 9.53 15.12
N LYS A 61 -12.34 9.36 16.14
CA LYS A 61 -11.90 8.83 17.41
C LYS A 61 -11.60 7.35 17.20
N HIS A 62 -10.41 7.06 16.70
CA HIS A 62 -9.91 5.70 16.63
C HIS A 62 -9.84 5.18 18.07
N GLY A 63 -10.75 4.27 18.42
CA GLY A 63 -10.65 3.50 19.66
C GLY A 63 -9.35 2.69 19.61
N ASN A 64 -8.65 2.63 20.74
CA ASN A 64 -7.32 2.02 20.85
C ASN A 64 -7.22 0.71 20.04
N ALA A 65 -6.41 0.72 18.98
CA ALA A 65 -5.99 -0.52 18.35
C ALA A 65 -5.13 -1.26 19.38
N GLU A 66 -5.64 -2.36 19.92
CA GLU A 66 -4.86 -3.15 20.89
C GLU A 66 -3.54 -3.57 20.23
N PRO A 67 -2.40 -3.45 20.96
CA PRO A 67 -1.10 -3.84 20.42
C PRO A 67 -1.07 -5.36 20.19
N GLU A 68 -0.48 -5.79 19.06
CA GLU A 68 -0.15 -7.20 18.85
C GLU A 68 0.73 -7.68 20.01
N LYS A 69 0.29 -8.75 20.68
CA LYS A 69 1.01 -9.31 21.82
C LYS A 69 2.35 -9.89 21.36
N ASP A 70 3.40 -9.50 22.09
CA ASP A 70 4.78 -10.01 22.08
C ASP A 70 4.84 -11.55 22.16
#